data_AF-A0A1S1P5D3-F1
#
_entry.id   AF-A0A1S1P5D3-F1
#
_cell.length_a   1.000
_cell.length_b   1.000
_cell.length_c   1.000
_cell.angle_alpha   90.00
_cell.angle_beta   90.00
_cell.angle_gamma   90.00
#
_symmetry.space_group_name_H-M   'P 1'
#
loop_
_entity.id
_entity.type
_entity.pdbx_description
1 polymer ?
#
loop_
_entity_poly.entity_id
_entity_poly.type
_entity_poly.pdbx_seq_one_letter_code
_entity_poly.pdbx_strand_id
1 'polypeptide(L)'
;MSDLFKLESALTPSERRRLRGGTQAKGYAAMPGTGPKGETCGTCDHLVRKRLAKVYRKCGLMERLWTGGKGTDVLTTAPACRNWTAPESTPIPSSTTARGRDA
;
A
#
# COMPACT_ATOMS: atom_id res chain seq x y z
N MET A 1 -29.65 -9.43 -42.32
CA MET A 1 -28.69 -8.52 -42.97
C MET A 1 -28.07 -7.66 -41.88
N SER A 2 -26.92 -8.09 -41.38
CA SER A 2 -26.20 -7.46 -40.27
C SER A 2 -25.55 -6.17 -40.76
N ASP A 3 -25.91 -5.08 -40.10
CA ASP A 3 -25.46 -3.72 -40.35
C ASP A 3 -23.92 -3.62 -40.40
N LEU A 4 -23.41 -3.53 -41.63
CA LEU A 4 -21.99 -3.38 -41.98
C LEU A 4 -21.40 -2.02 -41.58
N PHE A 5 -22.21 -1.07 -41.06
CA PHE A 5 -21.78 0.26 -40.62
C PHE A 5 -21.52 0.39 -39.11
N LYS A 6 -21.48 -0.71 -38.35
CA LYS A 6 -21.07 -0.70 -36.92
C LYS A 6 -19.56 -0.45 -36.69
N LEU A 7 -18.85 0.17 -37.63
CA LEU A 7 -17.41 0.46 -37.55
C LEU A 7 -17.07 1.86 -36.98
N GLU A 8 -18.05 2.75 -36.75
CA GLU A 8 -17.77 4.15 -36.35
C GLU A 8 -18.49 4.66 -35.09
N SER A 9 -18.86 3.80 -34.14
CA SER A 9 -19.29 4.31 -32.83
C SER A 9 -18.07 4.65 -31.98
N ALA A 10 -17.57 5.88 -32.11
CA ALA A 10 -16.60 6.44 -31.18
C ALA A 10 -17.18 6.32 -29.76
N LEU A 11 -16.42 5.67 -28.86
CA LEU A 11 -16.85 5.43 -27.48
C LEU A 11 -17.33 6.74 -26.83
N THR A 12 -18.52 6.68 -26.22
CA THR A 12 -19.05 7.78 -25.43
C THR A 12 -18.08 8.12 -24.28
N PRO A 13 -18.09 9.35 -23.75
CA PRO A 13 -17.30 9.70 -22.57
C PRO A 13 -17.52 8.76 -21.38
N SER A 14 -18.74 8.25 -21.22
CA SER A 14 -19.13 7.30 -20.17
C SER A 14 -18.47 5.93 -20.36
N GLU A 15 -18.46 5.39 -21.59
CA GLU A 15 -17.80 4.12 -21.91
C GLU A 15 -16.28 4.23 -21.77
N ARG A 16 -15.69 5.34 -22.25
CA ARG A 16 -14.26 5.64 -22.03
C ARG A 16 -13.92 5.67 -20.54
N ARG A 17 -14.77 6.29 -19.71
CA ARG A 17 -14.57 6.32 -18.25
C ARG A 17 -14.64 4.93 -17.62
N ARG A 18 -15.58 4.08 -18.04
CA ARG A 18 -15.70 2.70 -17.54
C ARG A 18 -14.46 1.86 -17.87
N LEU A 19 -13.91 2.00 -19.08
CA LEU A 19 -12.71 1.29 -19.50
C LEU A 19 -11.43 1.80 -18.83
N ARG A 20 -11.42 3.05 -18.34
CA ARG A 20 -10.30 3.62 -17.56
C ARG A 20 -10.19 3.09 -16.12
N GLY A 21 -10.86 1.98 -15.79
CA GLY A 21 -10.73 1.32 -14.48
C GLY A 21 -9.26 1.17 -14.10
N GLY A 22 -8.81 1.98 -13.14
CA GLY A 22 -7.39 2.07 -12.82
C GLY A 22 -6.88 0.77 -12.20
N THR A 23 -5.58 0.48 -12.40
CA THR A 23 -4.93 -0.69 -11.79
C THR A 23 -5.17 -0.73 -10.28
N GLN A 24 -5.63 -1.87 -9.78
CA GLN A 24 -5.83 -2.10 -8.34
C GLN A 24 -4.49 -2.36 -7.64
N ALA A 25 -4.39 -1.91 -6.39
CA ALA A 25 -3.22 -2.14 -5.54
C ALA A 25 -3.24 -3.58 -5.02
N LYS A 26 -2.30 -4.41 -5.48
CA LYS A 26 -2.21 -5.83 -5.16
C LYS A 26 -0.80 -6.30 -4.80
N GLY A 27 0.10 -5.38 -4.45
CA GLY A 27 1.50 -5.65 -4.16
C GLY A 27 1.79 -6.25 -2.78
N TYR A 28 0.91 -7.12 -2.27
CA TYR A 28 1.06 -7.75 -0.96
C TYR A 28 1.95 -9.00 -1.05
N ALA A 29 2.80 -9.23 -0.03
CA ALA A 29 3.63 -10.43 0.03
C ALA A 29 2.83 -11.72 0.26
N ALA A 30 1.66 -11.60 0.87
CA ALA A 30 0.68 -12.68 1.04
C ALA A 30 -0.74 -12.10 1.07
N MET A 31 -1.75 -12.97 1.02
CA MET A 31 -3.16 -12.57 1.01
C MET A 31 -3.52 -11.72 2.25
N PRO A 32 -4.04 -10.48 2.08
CA PRO A 32 -4.55 -9.68 3.19
C PRO A 32 -5.64 -10.41 3.98
N GLY A 33 -5.65 -10.24 5.30
CA GLY A 33 -6.61 -10.88 6.21
C GLY A 33 -6.14 -12.22 6.77
N THR A 34 -4.93 -12.67 6.40
CA THR A 34 -4.29 -13.88 6.93
C THR A 34 -3.36 -13.61 8.12
N GLY A 35 -3.16 -12.33 8.48
CA GLY A 35 -2.33 -11.91 9.60
C GLY A 35 -3.10 -11.77 10.92
N PRO A 36 -2.45 -11.21 11.96
CA PRO A 36 -3.08 -10.96 13.25
C PRO A 36 -4.31 -10.05 13.14
N LYS A 37 -5.35 -10.36 13.93
CA LYS A 37 -6.60 -9.59 13.96
C LYS A 37 -6.35 -8.18 14.49
N GLY A 38 -6.93 -7.17 13.82
CA GLY A 38 -6.80 -5.76 14.19
C GLY A 38 -5.58 -5.07 13.57
N GLU A 39 -4.59 -5.82 13.09
CA GLU A 39 -3.42 -5.26 12.43
C GLU A 39 -3.64 -5.01 10.94
N THR A 40 -2.89 -4.06 10.39
CA THR A 40 -2.99 -3.68 8.97
C THR A 40 -1.62 -3.62 8.31
N CYS A 41 -1.59 -3.58 6.98
CA CYS A 41 -0.34 -3.30 6.27
C CYS A 41 0.24 -1.92 6.65
N GLY A 42 -0.59 -1.00 7.16
CA GLY A 42 -0.19 0.31 7.66
C GLY A 42 0.71 0.28 8.90
N THR A 43 0.55 -0.73 9.74
CA THR A 43 1.29 -0.92 11.01
C THR A 43 2.44 -1.92 10.86
N CYS A 44 2.62 -2.52 9.70
CA CYS A 44 3.68 -3.51 9.45
C CYS A 44 5.06 -2.85 9.35
N ASP A 45 6.07 -3.49 9.94
CA ASP A 45 7.49 -3.12 9.82
C ASP A 45 7.97 -3.09 8.35
N HIS A 46 7.47 -4.02 7.53
CA HIS A 46 7.84 -4.12 6.12
C HIS A 46 7.21 -3.03 5.22
N LEU A 47 6.48 -2.07 5.77
CA LEU A 47 5.86 -1.01 4.97
C LEU A 47 6.90 0.03 4.51
N VAL A 48 7.20 0.03 3.22
CA VAL A 48 8.12 1.00 2.61
C VAL A 48 7.34 2.15 1.98
N ARG A 49 7.73 3.39 2.33
CA ARG A 49 7.19 4.62 1.75
C ARG A 49 8.24 5.25 0.82
N LYS A 50 8.13 5.00 -0.49
CA LYS A 50 9.04 5.59 -1.48
C LYS A 50 8.55 6.97 -1.90
N ARG A 51 9.38 7.99 -1.75
CA ARG A 51 9.10 9.36 -2.20
C ARG A 51 9.69 9.57 -3.60
N LEU A 52 8.83 9.68 -4.60
CA LEU A 52 9.17 10.05 -5.97
C LEU A 52 8.29 11.24 -6.37
N ALA A 53 7.61 11.20 -7.53
CA ALA A 53 6.57 12.19 -7.88
C ALA A 53 5.38 12.19 -6.89
N LYS A 54 5.16 11.06 -6.20
CA LYS A 54 4.17 10.85 -5.14
C LYS A 54 4.79 9.96 -4.06
N VAL A 55 4.06 9.76 -2.96
CA VAL A 55 4.40 8.74 -1.96
C VAL A 55 3.79 7.41 -2.37
N TYR A 56 4.64 6.48 -2.77
CA TYR A 56 4.26 5.11 -3.12
C TYR A 56 4.44 4.22 -1.90
N ARG A 57 3.41 3.45 -1.58
CA ARG A 57 3.40 2.56 -0.42
C ARG A 57 3.55 1.14 -0.93
N LYS A 58 4.63 0.48 -0.54
CA LYS A 58 5.00 -0.83 -1.08
C LYS A 58 5.40 -1.77 0.06
N CYS A 59 5.20 -3.07 -0.13
CA CYS A 59 5.67 -4.08 0.83
C CYS A 59 7.14 -4.42 0.55
N GLY A 60 8.02 -4.24 1.54
CA GLY A 60 9.46 -4.46 1.42
C GLY A 60 9.85 -5.88 0.99
N LEU A 61 9.07 -6.88 1.43
CA LEU A 61 9.28 -8.28 1.01
C LEU A 61 9.08 -8.49 -0.50
N MET A 62 8.39 -7.57 -1.19
CA MET A 62 8.12 -7.63 -2.63
C MET A 62 9.07 -6.74 -3.44
N GLU A 63 10.16 -6.22 -2.86
CA GLU A 63 11.03 -5.22 -3.48
C GLU A 63 11.50 -5.60 -4.89
N ARG A 64 11.90 -6.86 -5.08
CA ARG A 64 12.35 -7.38 -6.38
C ARG A 64 11.28 -7.36 -7.48
N LEU A 65 10.00 -7.29 -7.09
CA LEU A 65 8.84 -7.32 -7.99
C LEU A 65 8.21 -5.94 -8.17
N TRP A 66 8.75 -4.90 -7.55
CA TRP A 66 8.18 -3.56 -7.65
C TRP A 66 8.30 -3.01 -9.07
N THR A 67 7.24 -2.33 -9.48
CA THR A 67 7.21 -1.52 -10.70
C THR A 67 6.87 -0.08 -10.33
N GLY A 68 6.99 0.84 -11.30
CA GLY A 68 6.58 2.24 -11.12
C GLY A 68 5.05 2.43 -11.02
N GLY A 69 4.26 1.38 -11.19
CA GLY A 69 2.79 1.45 -11.25
C GLY A 69 2.09 1.03 -9.95
N LYS A 70 0.82 1.45 -9.83
CA LYS A 70 -0.07 1.16 -8.69
C LYS A 70 -0.29 -0.33 -8.43
N GLY A 71 -0.10 -1.19 -9.44
CA GLY A 71 -0.27 -2.64 -9.30
C GLY A 71 0.63 -3.27 -8.22
N THR A 72 1.80 -2.66 -7.96
CA THR A 72 2.75 -3.13 -6.93
C THR A 72 2.67 -2.35 -5.63
N ASP A 73 1.69 -1.45 -5.51
CA ASP A 73 1.43 -0.75 -4.26
C ASP A 73 0.57 -1.60 -3.32
N VAL A 74 0.63 -1.26 -2.04
CA VAL A 74 -0.24 -1.81 -0.97
C VAL A 74 -1.14 -0.72 -0.41
N LEU A 75 -2.33 -1.11 0.03
CA LEU A 75 -3.20 -0.23 0.81
C LEU A 75 -2.85 -0.35 2.28
N THR A 76 -2.65 0.78 2.97
CA THR A 76 -2.35 0.78 4.40
C THR A 76 -3.52 0.34 5.26
N THR A 77 -4.74 0.50 4.75
CA THR A 77 -5.97 0.03 5.39
C THR A 77 -6.25 -1.44 5.14
N ALA A 78 -5.48 -2.11 4.28
CA ALA A 78 -5.66 -3.54 4.05
C ALA A 78 -5.31 -4.31 5.33
N PRO A 79 -6.11 -5.32 5.71
CA PRO A 79 -5.79 -6.19 6.84
C PRO A 79 -4.40 -6.81 6.68
N ALA A 80 -3.72 -7.04 7.80
CA ALA A 80 -2.41 -7.66 7.81
C ALA A 80 -2.41 -9.00 7.08
N CYS A 81 -1.30 -9.31 6.41
CA CYS A 81 -1.06 -10.63 5.83
C CYS A 81 -0.24 -11.49 6.81
N ARG A 82 -0.13 -12.80 6.54
CA ARG A 82 0.63 -13.74 7.38
C ARG A 82 2.12 -13.37 7.61
N ASN A 83 2.70 -12.53 6.76
CA ASN A 83 4.09 -12.06 6.89
C ASN A 83 4.18 -10.72 7.65
N TRP A 84 3.15 -10.36 8.42
CA TRP A 84 3.16 -9.13 9.19
C TRP A 84 4.15 -9.25 10.36
N THR A 85 4.91 -8.18 10.57
CA THR A 85 5.86 -8.05 11.67
C THR A 85 5.62 -6.72 12.36
N ALA A 86 5.60 -6.72 13.69
CA ALA A 86 5.48 -5.51 14.48
C ALA A 86 6.72 -4.62 14.26
N PRO A 87 6.55 -3.29 14.14
CA PRO A 87 7.68 -2.38 14.05
C PRO A 87 8.41 -2.40 15.38
N GLU A 88 9.72 -2.57 15.34
CA GLU A 88 10.57 -2.51 16.54
C GLU A 88 10.43 -1.12 17.16
N SER A 89 9.67 -1.01 18.26
CA SER A 89 9.67 0.21 19.07
C SER A 89 10.99 0.23 19.82
N THR A 90 11.99 0.96 19.32
CA THR A 90 13.22 1.18 20.10
C THR A 90 12.82 1.81 21.44
N PRO A 91 13.07 1.17 22.59
CA PRO A 91 12.77 1.79 23.87
C PRO A 91 13.67 3.02 24.00
N ILE A 92 13.04 4.20 24.10
CA ILE A 92 13.74 5.43 24.43
C ILE A 92 14.36 5.19 25.82
N PRO A 93 15.69 5.30 26.02
CA PRO A 93 16.26 5.17 27.35
C PRO A 93 15.69 6.31 28.20
N SER A 94 14.85 5.96 29.17
CA SER A 94 14.23 6.88 30.11
C SER A 94 15.30 7.41 31.08
N SER A 95 16.06 8.42 30.66
CA SER A 95 16.99 9.13 31.53
C SER A 95 16.22 10.11 32.42
N THR A 96 15.59 9.58 33.47
CA THR A 96 15.22 10.37 34.65
C THR A 96 16.45 10.51 35.52
N THR A 97 17.16 11.63 35.42
CA THR A 97 18.01 12.11 36.52
C THR A 97 17.50 13.46 36.94
N ALA A 98 16.64 13.43 37.97
CA ALA A 98 16.38 14.58 38.82
C ALA A 98 17.71 15.01 39.45
N ARG A 99 18.21 16.19 39.05
CA ARG A 99 19.22 16.90 39.83
C ARG A 99 18.49 17.92 40.69
N GLY A 100 18.30 17.59 41.96
CA GLY A 100 17.94 18.53 43.01
C GLY A 100 18.99 19.64 43.11
N ARG A 101 18.52 20.87 43.28
CA ARG A 101 19.35 22.02 43.66
C ARG A 101 18.94 22.40 45.07
N ASP A 102 19.75 21.97 46.03
CA ASP A 102 19.83 22.59 47.35
C ASP A 102 21.19 23.30 47.39
N ALA A 103 21.16 24.65 47.41
CA ALA A 103 22.16 25.58 47.96
C ALA A 103 21.79 27.01 47.55
#